data_AF-A0A9N9W1S9-F1
#
_entry.id   AF-A0A9N9W1S9-F1
#
_cell.length_a   1.000
_cell.length_b   1.000
_cell.length_c   1.000
_cell.angle_alpha   90.00
_cell.angle_beta   90.00
_cell.angle_gamma   90.00
#
_symmetry.space_group_name_H-M   'P 1'
#
loop_
_entity.id
_entity.type
_entity.pdbx_description
1 polymer ?
#
loop_
_entity_poly.entity_id
_entity_poly.type
_entity_poly.pdbx_seq_one_letter_code
_entity_poly.pdbx_strand_id
1 'polypeptide(L)'
;YLRERSRVLQKQRPDTKAEFVNNVKKAFEGTPAERFFKNNPKFIEELAEKAASLADDLTNHPDLQQGPAPQDAQVTMHQNVIYCDDSSSMHREGRWDSQNQLINRIARVTTRILPEGEGVYMRYINQEIPNSDSLKFEELLNAVKPLTWGGDTPIGTNLKSKILQPLVYSKLPNDLKRPLLVSVITDGMPEPEPKSTFVNAIAECGDKLEAAGLPRESVKFIIGQVGSANAATEFLQSVGKESRIQDVVFVASERLDVTTSRLENDWKMDEWLIETLYAPTMKG
;
A
#
# COMPACT_ATOMS: atom_id res chain seq x y z
N TYR A 1 0.93 -11.17 21.07
CA TYR A 1 0.68 -9.96 20.27
C TYR A 1 -0.19 -10.26 19.05
N LEU A 2 0.27 -10.97 18.00
CA LEU A 2 -0.53 -11.28 16.80
C LEU A 2 -1.83 -12.07 17.10
N ARG A 3 -1.79 -13.06 18.01
CA ARG A 3 -2.99 -13.85 18.40
C ARG A 3 -4.07 -13.07 19.15
N GLU A 4 -3.68 -12.01 19.86
CA GLU A 4 -4.64 -11.14 20.58
C GLU A 4 -5.28 -10.13 19.63
N ARG A 5 -4.54 -9.61 18.65
CA ARG A 5 -5.07 -8.72 17.60
C ARG A 5 -6.02 -9.44 16.64
N SER A 6 -5.67 -10.64 16.16
CA SER A 6 -6.52 -11.44 15.28
C SER A 6 -7.88 -11.80 15.94
N ARG A 7 -7.91 -11.97 17.27
CA ARG A 7 -9.16 -12.16 18.05
C ARG A 7 -10.02 -10.92 18.15
N VAL A 8 -9.42 -9.72 18.14
CA VAL A 8 -10.15 -8.45 18.09
C VAL A 8 -10.75 -8.21 16.70
N LEU A 9 -10.02 -8.61 15.64
CA LEU A 9 -10.47 -8.50 14.25
C LEU A 9 -11.66 -9.41 13.92
N GLN A 10 -11.73 -10.61 14.49
CA GLN A 10 -12.92 -11.48 14.35
C GLN A 10 -14.17 -10.88 15.02
N LYS A 11 -14.01 -10.07 16.07
CA LYS A 11 -15.12 -9.49 16.84
C LYS A 11 -15.71 -8.20 16.25
N GLN A 12 -15.06 -7.62 15.24
CA GLN A 12 -15.46 -6.35 14.59
C GLN A 12 -16.07 -6.55 13.20
N ARG A 13 -16.36 -7.79 12.81
CA ARG A 13 -16.92 -8.09 11.49
C ARG A 13 -18.42 -7.85 11.50
N PRO A 14 -18.94 -7.09 10.55
CA PRO A 14 -20.36 -6.77 10.49
C PRO A 14 -21.19 -7.99 10.11
N ASP A 15 -22.34 -8.15 10.75
CA ASP A 15 -23.30 -9.22 10.48
C ASP A 15 -24.17 -8.93 9.24
N THR A 16 -24.17 -7.68 8.74
CA THR A 16 -24.97 -7.26 7.58
C THR A 16 -24.26 -6.26 6.67
N LYS A 17 -24.67 -6.17 5.40
CA LYS A 17 -24.22 -5.12 4.45
C LYS A 17 -24.38 -3.71 5.03
N ALA A 18 -25.53 -3.43 5.64
CA ALA A 18 -25.83 -2.11 6.21
C ALA A 18 -24.88 -1.76 7.36
N GLU A 19 -24.53 -2.75 8.19
CA GLU A 19 -23.56 -2.58 9.26
C GLU A 19 -22.14 -2.38 8.72
N PHE A 20 -21.73 -3.11 7.67
CA PHE A 20 -20.45 -2.87 6.99
C PHE A 20 -20.36 -1.45 6.46
N VAL A 21 -21.36 -0.99 5.70
CA VAL A 21 -21.43 0.38 5.16
C VAL A 21 -21.28 1.40 6.30
N ASN A 22 -22.00 1.19 7.41
CA ASN A 22 -21.97 2.09 8.55
C ASN A 22 -20.59 2.10 9.24
N ASN A 23 -19.98 0.94 9.42
CA ASN A 23 -18.65 0.79 10.03
C ASN A 23 -17.57 1.45 9.16
N VAL A 24 -17.64 1.26 7.84
CA VAL A 24 -16.80 1.96 6.86
C VAL A 24 -17.00 3.46 7.04
N LYS A 25 -18.22 3.99 6.86
CA LYS A 25 -18.50 5.44 6.98
C LYS A 25 -17.99 6.03 8.30
N LYS A 26 -18.28 5.39 9.44
CA LYS A 26 -17.81 5.81 10.77
C LYS A 26 -16.29 5.81 10.91
N ALA A 27 -15.61 4.84 10.31
CA ALA A 27 -14.16 4.74 10.41
C ALA A 27 -13.45 5.89 9.66
N PHE A 28 -14.13 6.63 8.77
CA PHE A 28 -13.57 7.80 8.10
C PHE A 28 -14.06 9.13 8.65
N GLU A 29 -15.15 9.13 9.40
CA GLU A 29 -15.70 10.35 9.99
C GLU A 29 -14.65 11.03 10.88
N GLY A 30 -14.36 12.30 10.61
CA GLY A 30 -13.34 13.07 11.32
C GLY A 30 -11.89 12.77 10.92
N THR A 31 -11.64 11.86 9.97
CA THR A 31 -10.29 11.58 9.49
C THR A 31 -9.91 12.52 8.33
N PRO A 32 -8.59 12.76 8.10
CA PRO A 32 -8.10 13.42 6.89
C PRO A 32 -8.67 12.85 5.57
N ALA A 33 -8.98 11.55 5.54
CA ALA A 33 -9.48 10.86 4.37
C ALA A 33 -10.95 11.21 4.03
N GLU A 34 -11.75 11.65 5.01
CA GLU A 34 -13.19 11.94 4.83
C GLU A 34 -13.44 12.90 3.65
N ARG A 35 -12.58 13.92 3.53
CA ARG A 35 -12.72 14.99 2.52
C ARG A 35 -12.70 14.48 1.09
N PHE A 36 -11.98 13.39 0.81
CA PHE A 36 -11.84 12.84 -0.54
C PHE A 36 -13.13 12.19 -1.02
N PHE A 37 -14.00 11.77 -0.10
CA PHE A 37 -15.23 11.05 -0.43
C PHE A 37 -16.50 11.86 -0.21
N LYS A 38 -16.41 13.07 0.38
CA LYS A 38 -17.56 13.99 0.53
C LYS A 38 -18.30 14.25 -0.79
N ASN A 39 -17.55 14.37 -1.88
CA ASN A 39 -18.10 14.65 -3.21
C ASN A 39 -18.14 13.40 -4.11
N ASN A 40 -17.86 12.22 -3.57
CA ASN A 40 -17.90 10.96 -4.30
C ASN A 40 -18.60 9.85 -3.48
N PRO A 41 -19.90 10.04 -3.13
CA PRO A 41 -20.64 9.05 -2.35
C PRO A 41 -20.75 7.69 -3.06
N LYS A 42 -20.75 7.70 -4.40
CA LYS A 42 -20.84 6.50 -5.24
C LYS A 42 -19.67 5.53 -4.99
N PHE A 43 -18.46 6.04 -4.76
CA PHE A 43 -17.30 5.20 -4.47
C PHE A 43 -17.49 4.37 -3.19
N ILE A 44 -18.02 4.98 -2.12
CA ILE A 44 -18.28 4.29 -0.85
C ILE A 44 -19.41 3.26 -1.03
N GLU A 45 -20.44 3.60 -1.79
CA GLU A 45 -21.56 2.70 -2.08
C GLU A 45 -21.10 1.47 -2.89
N GLU A 46 -20.35 1.67 -3.97
CA GLU A 46 -19.81 0.59 -4.82
C GLU A 46 -18.82 -0.30 -4.04
N LEU A 47 -17.97 0.30 -3.21
CA LEU A 47 -17.03 -0.44 -2.35
C LEU A 47 -17.79 -1.33 -1.35
N ALA A 48 -18.85 -0.78 -0.74
CA ALA A 48 -19.66 -1.54 0.21
C ALA A 48 -20.55 -2.60 -0.47
N GLU A 49 -21.00 -2.36 -1.70
CA GLU A 49 -21.66 -3.36 -2.54
C GLU A 49 -20.74 -4.55 -2.82
N LYS A 50 -19.51 -4.28 -3.27
CA LYS A 50 -18.52 -5.34 -3.51
C LYS A 50 -18.15 -6.10 -2.25
N ALA A 51 -18.01 -5.40 -1.12
CA ALA A 51 -17.75 -6.05 0.15
C ALA A 51 -18.90 -7.00 0.59
N ALA A 52 -20.16 -6.59 0.36
CA ALA A 52 -21.32 -7.42 0.65
C ALA A 52 -21.41 -8.63 -0.28
N SER A 53 -21.24 -8.44 -1.60
CA SER A 53 -21.21 -9.54 -2.55
C SER A 53 -20.10 -10.55 -2.23
N LEU A 54 -18.91 -10.06 -1.85
CA LEU A 54 -17.82 -10.93 -1.43
C LEU A 54 -18.18 -11.73 -0.18
N ALA A 55 -18.91 -11.14 0.78
CA ALA A 55 -19.36 -11.84 1.98
C ALA A 55 -20.41 -12.93 1.68
N ASP A 56 -21.32 -12.67 0.74
CA ASP A 56 -22.31 -13.66 0.28
C ASP A 56 -21.64 -14.83 -0.46
N ASP A 57 -20.58 -14.56 -1.23
CA ASP A 57 -19.81 -15.55 -1.99
C ASP A 57 -18.93 -16.47 -1.12
N LEU A 58 -18.60 -16.09 0.13
CA LEU A 58 -17.85 -16.94 1.07
C LEU A 58 -18.57 -18.25 1.38
N THR A 59 -19.89 -18.27 1.20
CA THR A 59 -20.71 -19.48 1.31
C THR A 59 -20.27 -20.54 0.28
N ASN A 60 -19.60 -20.13 -0.81
CA ASN A 60 -19.18 -20.98 -1.93
C ASN A 60 -17.64 -21.10 -2.12
N HIS A 61 -16.82 -20.29 -1.44
CA HIS A 61 -15.35 -20.26 -1.59
C HIS A 61 -14.58 -20.42 -0.26
N PRO A 62 -14.22 -21.64 0.15
CA PRO A 62 -13.59 -21.93 1.43
C PRO A 62 -12.15 -21.38 1.60
N ASP A 63 -11.51 -20.89 0.53
CA ASP A 63 -10.18 -20.23 0.60
C ASP A 63 -10.27 -18.80 1.14
N LEU A 64 -11.46 -18.20 1.09
CA LEU A 64 -11.83 -16.94 1.70
C LEU A 64 -12.60 -17.25 2.99
N GLN A 65 -11.94 -17.86 3.99
CA GLN A 65 -12.60 -18.30 5.23
C GLN A 65 -13.27 -17.17 6.04
N GLN A 66 -13.16 -15.93 5.59
CA GLN A 66 -13.30 -14.72 6.37
C GLN A 66 -13.60 -13.54 5.41
N GLY A 67 -14.77 -12.89 5.54
CA GLY A 67 -15.16 -11.73 4.72
C GLY A 67 -14.36 -10.47 4.99
N PRO A 68 -14.55 -9.42 4.17
CA PRO A 68 -13.81 -8.17 4.29
C PRO A 68 -14.06 -7.52 5.65
N ALA A 69 -12.99 -7.13 6.34
CA ALA A 69 -13.05 -6.38 7.57
C ALA A 69 -13.10 -4.87 7.28
N PRO A 70 -13.49 -4.02 8.26
CA PRO A 70 -13.45 -2.56 8.09
C PRO A 70 -12.06 -2.02 7.67
N GLN A 71 -10.99 -2.70 8.05
CA GLN A 71 -9.61 -2.37 7.68
C GLN A 71 -9.37 -2.53 6.18
N ASP A 72 -9.97 -3.53 5.53
CA ASP A 72 -9.91 -3.71 4.08
C ASP A 72 -10.42 -2.46 3.37
N ALA A 73 -11.55 -1.90 3.81
CA ALA A 73 -12.12 -0.68 3.22
C ALA A 73 -11.16 0.52 3.37
N GLN A 74 -10.54 0.66 4.54
CA GLN A 74 -9.56 1.71 4.82
C GLN A 74 -8.34 1.64 3.92
N VAL A 75 -7.79 0.45 3.72
CA VAL A 75 -6.67 0.23 2.81
C VAL A 75 -7.11 0.44 1.35
N THR A 76 -8.23 -0.15 0.94
CA THR A 76 -8.74 -0.08 -0.43
C THR A 76 -9.15 1.33 -0.84
N MET A 77 -9.59 2.18 0.09
CA MET A 77 -9.98 3.56 -0.24
C MET A 77 -8.80 4.44 -0.63
N HIS A 78 -7.58 4.12 -0.21
CA HIS A 78 -6.39 4.76 -0.72
C HIS A 78 -6.11 4.31 -2.16
N GLN A 79 -5.68 5.21 -3.02
CA GLN A 79 -5.04 4.81 -4.28
C GLN A 79 -3.74 4.11 -3.92
N ASN A 80 -3.73 2.78 -4.07
CA ASN A 80 -2.58 1.96 -3.77
C ASN A 80 -1.55 2.08 -4.89
N VAL A 81 -0.33 2.48 -4.53
CA VAL A 81 0.83 2.56 -5.42
C VAL A 81 1.88 1.59 -4.91
N ILE A 82 2.24 0.58 -5.68
CA ILE A 82 3.28 -0.39 -5.34
C ILE A 82 4.58 0.06 -6.03
N TYR A 83 5.53 0.53 -5.22
CA TYR A 83 6.82 1.04 -5.68
C TYR A 83 7.93 0.03 -5.38
N CYS A 84 8.45 -0.58 -6.44
CA CYS A 84 9.25 -1.80 -6.36
C CYS A 84 10.70 -1.56 -6.79
N ASP A 85 11.60 -2.28 -6.15
CA ASP A 85 13.02 -2.30 -6.49
C ASP A 85 13.28 -3.28 -7.64
N ASP A 86 13.96 -2.81 -8.67
CA ASP A 86 14.50 -3.61 -9.77
C ASP A 86 16.00 -3.36 -9.95
N SER A 87 16.71 -2.89 -8.92
CA SER A 87 18.15 -2.75 -8.97
C SER A 87 18.87 -4.09 -9.12
N SER A 88 20.13 -4.04 -9.51
CA SER A 88 20.93 -5.25 -9.82
C SER A 88 21.07 -6.21 -8.62
N SER A 89 20.90 -5.75 -7.38
CA SER A 89 20.95 -6.59 -6.17
C SER A 89 19.76 -7.55 -6.05
N MET A 90 18.64 -7.26 -6.71
CA MET A 90 17.41 -8.05 -6.65
C MET A 90 17.56 -9.48 -7.23
N HIS A 91 18.62 -9.76 -7.99
CA HIS A 91 18.92 -11.12 -8.46
C HIS A 91 19.36 -12.09 -7.35
N ARG A 92 19.80 -11.55 -6.21
CA ARG A 92 20.35 -12.34 -5.11
C ARG A 92 19.23 -12.92 -4.26
N GLU A 93 19.49 -14.07 -3.63
CA GLU A 93 18.64 -14.62 -2.56
C GLU A 93 17.15 -14.78 -2.93
N GLY A 94 16.80 -14.88 -4.22
CA GLY A 94 15.41 -14.96 -4.66
C GLY A 94 14.59 -13.69 -4.40
N ARG A 95 15.23 -12.53 -4.15
CA ARG A 95 14.58 -11.26 -3.80
C ARG A 95 13.56 -10.81 -4.84
N TRP A 96 13.91 -10.93 -6.13
CA TRP A 96 13.00 -10.65 -7.24
C TRP A 96 11.72 -11.49 -7.18
N ASP A 97 11.86 -12.80 -7.00
CA ASP A 97 10.72 -13.71 -6.93
C ASP A 97 9.87 -13.46 -5.70
N SER A 98 10.49 -13.22 -4.54
CA SER A 98 9.80 -12.86 -3.29
C SER A 98 9.03 -11.54 -3.42
N GLN A 99 9.61 -10.53 -4.07
CA GLN A 99 8.92 -9.27 -4.34
C GLN A 99 7.74 -9.46 -5.28
N ASN A 100 7.90 -10.17 -6.40
CA ASN A 100 6.79 -10.43 -7.34
C ASN A 100 5.63 -11.19 -6.69
N GLN A 101 6.00 -12.14 -5.85
CA GLN A 101 5.07 -12.83 -4.97
C GLN A 101 4.32 -11.85 -4.06
N LEU A 102 5.02 -10.96 -3.37
CA LEU A 102 4.41 -9.96 -2.51
C LEU A 102 3.50 -8.97 -3.27
N ILE A 103 3.94 -8.49 -4.44
CA ILE A 103 3.16 -7.63 -5.35
C ILE A 103 1.81 -8.28 -5.65
N ASN A 104 1.82 -9.56 -6.02
CA ASN A 104 0.59 -10.31 -6.29
C ASN A 104 -0.33 -10.36 -5.06
N ARG A 105 0.21 -10.57 -3.85
CA ARG A 105 -0.61 -10.58 -2.63
C ARG A 105 -1.15 -9.19 -2.28
N ILE A 106 -0.36 -8.13 -2.42
CA ILE A 106 -0.81 -6.74 -2.19
C ILE A 106 -1.96 -6.41 -3.14
N ALA A 107 -1.80 -6.69 -4.44
CA ALA A 107 -2.87 -6.47 -5.40
C ALA A 107 -4.12 -7.28 -5.03
N ARG A 108 -3.96 -8.57 -4.71
CA ARG A 108 -5.08 -9.44 -4.30
C ARG A 108 -5.85 -8.86 -3.11
N VAL A 109 -5.20 -8.33 -2.08
CA VAL A 109 -5.93 -7.81 -0.90
C VAL A 109 -6.53 -6.44 -1.16
N THR A 110 -5.81 -5.55 -1.86
CA THR A 110 -6.23 -4.16 -2.07
C THR A 110 -7.34 -4.03 -3.11
N THR A 111 -7.47 -4.95 -4.07
CA THR A 111 -8.47 -4.86 -5.15
C THR A 111 -9.77 -5.63 -4.88
N ARG A 112 -9.83 -6.48 -3.84
CA ARG A 112 -11.00 -7.36 -3.53
C ARG A 112 -12.33 -6.63 -3.54
N ILE A 113 -12.38 -5.49 -2.88
CA ILE A 113 -13.59 -4.67 -2.71
C ILE A 113 -13.47 -3.33 -3.44
N LEU A 114 -12.49 -3.20 -4.32
CA LEU A 114 -12.23 -1.97 -5.05
C LEU A 114 -13.29 -1.77 -6.14
N PRO A 115 -13.91 -0.58 -6.25
CA PRO A 115 -14.89 -0.27 -7.30
C PRO A 115 -14.43 -0.60 -8.72
N GLU A 116 -15.38 -0.81 -9.63
CA GLU A 116 -15.04 -1.14 -11.02
C GLU A 116 -14.37 0.04 -11.73
N GLY A 117 -13.39 -0.26 -12.60
CA GLY A 117 -12.60 0.75 -13.31
C GLY A 117 -11.41 1.30 -12.52
N GLU A 118 -11.27 0.92 -11.25
CA GLU A 118 -10.13 1.25 -10.41
C GLU A 118 -9.13 0.07 -10.33
N GLY A 119 -7.88 0.35 -9.96
CA GLY A 119 -6.85 -0.67 -9.79
C GLY A 119 -5.64 -0.18 -9.00
N VAL A 120 -4.61 -1.01 -8.91
CA VAL A 120 -3.33 -0.62 -8.27
C VAL A 120 -2.42 0.07 -9.28
N TYR A 121 -1.60 1.00 -8.80
CA TYR A 121 -0.61 1.66 -9.64
C TYR A 121 0.72 0.99 -9.38
N MET A 122 1.44 0.62 -10.44
CA MET A 122 2.73 -0.04 -10.30
C MET A 122 3.86 0.84 -10.80
N ARG A 123 4.92 0.95 -10.02
CA ARG A 123 6.14 1.66 -10.41
C ARG A 123 7.36 0.83 -10.00
N TYR A 124 8.37 0.82 -10.85
CA TYR A 124 9.69 0.30 -10.52
C TYR A 124 10.71 1.43 -10.47
N ILE A 125 11.77 1.25 -9.69
CA ILE A 125 12.85 2.23 -9.57
C ILE A 125 13.41 2.56 -10.96
N ASN A 126 13.85 1.55 -11.72
CA ASN A 126 14.57 1.75 -12.98
C ASN A 126 13.62 1.67 -14.18
N GLN A 127 12.88 0.57 -14.33
CA GLN A 127 12.03 0.34 -15.50
C GLN A 127 10.70 1.11 -15.45
N GLU A 128 10.18 1.40 -16.64
CA GLU A 128 8.82 1.90 -16.84
C GLU A 128 7.89 0.75 -17.25
N ILE A 129 6.67 0.79 -16.72
CA ILE A 129 5.61 -0.13 -17.11
C ILE A 129 4.57 0.67 -17.89
N PRO A 130 4.36 0.39 -19.19
CA PRO A 130 3.29 1.02 -19.95
C PRO A 130 1.92 0.74 -19.33
N ASN A 131 1.05 1.76 -19.28
CA ASN A 131 -0.32 1.65 -18.77
C ASN A 131 -0.39 1.04 -17.35
N SER A 132 0.55 1.41 -16.49
CA SER A 132 0.64 0.91 -15.11
C SER A 132 -0.19 1.69 -14.09
N ASP A 133 -1.11 2.52 -14.58
CA ASP A 133 -2.13 3.17 -13.77
C ASP A 133 -3.39 2.30 -13.82
N SER A 134 -3.95 2.02 -12.65
CA SER A 134 -5.18 1.23 -12.48
C SER A 134 -5.12 -0.22 -12.99
N LEU A 135 -4.00 -0.92 -12.78
CA LEU A 135 -3.89 -2.36 -13.07
C LEU A 135 -4.84 -3.17 -12.19
N LYS A 136 -5.65 -4.02 -12.82
CA LYS A 136 -6.47 -5.01 -12.11
C LYS A 136 -5.62 -6.19 -11.66
N PHE A 137 -6.15 -6.99 -10.73
CA PHE A 137 -5.43 -8.14 -10.18
C PHE A 137 -5.04 -9.15 -11.26
N GLU A 138 -5.95 -9.45 -12.20
CA GLU A 138 -5.74 -10.37 -13.31
C GLU A 138 -4.73 -9.86 -14.37
N GLU A 139 -4.51 -8.54 -14.44
CA GLU A 139 -3.59 -7.91 -15.39
C GLU A 139 -2.16 -7.85 -14.85
N LEU A 140 -2.03 -7.84 -13.52
CA LEU A 140 -0.79 -7.62 -12.78
C LEU A 140 0.34 -8.56 -13.21
N LEU A 141 0.06 -9.87 -13.28
CA LEU A 141 1.05 -10.88 -13.65
C LEU A 141 1.59 -10.66 -15.06
N ASN A 142 0.73 -10.28 -16.00
CA ASN A 142 1.15 -9.99 -17.37
C ASN A 142 1.97 -8.70 -17.45
N ALA A 143 1.64 -7.70 -16.63
CA ALA A 143 2.36 -6.43 -16.57
C ALA A 143 3.78 -6.57 -16.00
N VAL A 144 3.99 -7.45 -15.01
CA VAL A 144 5.31 -7.66 -14.39
C VAL A 144 6.19 -8.68 -15.11
N LYS A 145 5.58 -9.62 -15.84
CA LYS A 145 6.30 -10.70 -16.56
C LYS A 145 7.47 -10.25 -17.44
N PRO A 146 7.39 -9.14 -18.22
CA PRO A 146 8.52 -8.73 -19.07
C PRO A 146 9.63 -8.01 -18.32
N LEU A 147 9.45 -7.69 -17.04
CA LEU A 147 10.41 -6.92 -16.25
C LEU A 147 11.53 -7.82 -15.74
N THR A 148 12.70 -7.22 -15.54
CA THR A 148 13.88 -7.89 -14.97
C THR A 148 14.63 -6.95 -14.04
N TRP A 149 15.48 -7.46 -13.16
CA TRP A 149 16.39 -6.62 -12.39
C TRP A 149 17.51 -6.03 -13.28
N GLY A 150 17.99 -4.84 -12.93
CA GLY A 150 19.10 -4.12 -13.54
C GLY A 150 19.12 -2.64 -13.17
N GLY A 151 20.32 -2.08 -12.99
CA GLY A 151 20.52 -0.68 -12.64
C GLY A 151 20.86 -0.46 -11.16
N ASP A 152 20.91 0.82 -10.79
CA ASP A 152 21.20 1.31 -9.44
C ASP A 152 19.90 1.45 -8.62
N THR A 153 19.98 2.05 -7.43
CA THR A 153 18.88 2.15 -6.46
C THR A 153 18.54 3.63 -6.11
N PRO A 154 18.24 4.53 -7.07
CA PRO A 154 17.88 5.92 -6.77
C PRO A 154 16.43 6.08 -6.27
N ILE A 155 16.14 5.51 -5.10
CA ILE A 155 14.79 5.36 -4.52
C ILE A 155 14.08 6.71 -4.38
N GLY A 156 14.74 7.73 -3.82
CA GLY A 156 14.15 9.05 -3.58
C GLY A 156 13.94 9.86 -4.85
N THR A 157 14.92 9.87 -5.75
CA THR A 157 14.80 10.55 -7.04
C THR A 157 13.63 9.99 -7.85
N ASN A 158 13.52 8.66 -7.94
CA ASN A 158 12.46 8.01 -8.72
C ASN A 158 11.12 7.95 -8.00
N LEU A 159 11.08 7.96 -6.67
CA LEU A 159 9.86 8.26 -5.93
C LEU A 159 9.29 9.62 -6.36
N LYS A 160 10.13 10.65 -6.40
CA LYS A 160 9.69 11.99 -6.78
C LYS A 160 9.24 12.05 -8.23
N SER A 161 10.05 11.57 -9.18
CA SER A 161 9.78 11.72 -10.61
C SER A 161 8.62 10.84 -11.10
N LYS A 162 8.49 9.60 -10.60
CA LYS A 162 7.52 8.62 -11.11
C LYS A 162 6.21 8.55 -10.32
N ILE A 163 6.21 9.04 -9.07
CA ILE A 163 5.04 8.98 -8.17
C ILE A 163 4.63 10.37 -7.73
N LEU A 164 5.45 11.06 -6.93
CA LEU A 164 5.00 12.30 -6.28
C LEU A 164 4.67 13.40 -7.30
N GLN A 165 5.51 13.59 -8.32
CA GLN A 165 5.29 14.59 -9.35
C GLN A 165 4.01 14.32 -10.18
N PRO A 166 3.84 13.14 -10.83
CA PRO A 166 2.68 12.90 -11.70
C PRO A 166 1.40 12.53 -10.96
N LEU A 167 1.49 11.97 -9.75
CA LEU A 167 0.31 11.46 -9.03
C LEU A 167 -0.17 12.39 -7.91
N VAL A 168 0.69 13.28 -7.42
CA VAL A 168 0.36 14.22 -6.33
C VAL A 168 0.50 15.66 -6.84
N TYR A 169 1.72 16.12 -7.13
CA TYR A 169 1.99 17.54 -7.35
C TYR A 169 1.26 18.12 -8.56
N SER A 170 1.15 17.35 -9.65
CA SER A 170 0.38 17.73 -10.85
C SER A 170 -1.13 17.84 -10.60
N LYS A 171 -1.64 17.25 -9.50
CA LYS A 171 -3.05 17.21 -9.13
C LYS A 171 -3.40 18.17 -8.01
N LEU A 172 -2.42 18.87 -7.43
CA LEU A 172 -2.67 19.86 -6.39
C LEU A 172 -3.18 21.18 -6.98
N PRO A 173 -4.10 21.88 -6.28
CA PRO A 173 -4.72 21.48 -5.01
C PRO A 173 -6.01 20.64 -5.17
N ASN A 174 -6.62 20.62 -6.36
CA ASN A 174 -8.05 20.27 -6.49
C ASN A 174 -8.34 18.91 -7.16
N ASP A 175 -7.35 18.29 -7.82
CA ASP A 175 -7.56 17.10 -8.65
C ASP A 175 -7.08 15.80 -7.97
N LEU A 176 -6.62 15.88 -6.71
CA LEU A 176 -6.27 14.71 -5.92
C LEU A 176 -7.57 14.02 -5.42
N LYS A 177 -8.04 13.02 -6.16
CA LYS A 177 -9.35 12.39 -5.94
C LYS A 177 -9.42 11.44 -4.75
N ARG A 178 -8.30 10.81 -4.40
CA ARG A 178 -8.17 9.82 -3.31
C ARG A 178 -6.83 10.03 -2.61
N PRO A 179 -6.73 9.74 -1.31
CA PRO A 179 -5.43 9.72 -0.64
C PRO A 179 -4.59 8.59 -1.24
N LEU A 180 -3.25 8.71 -1.23
CA LEU A 180 -2.35 7.68 -1.73
C LEU A 180 -1.79 6.85 -0.57
N LEU A 181 -1.66 5.54 -0.81
CA LEU A 181 -0.86 4.65 0.02
C LEU A 181 0.25 4.07 -0.86
N VAL A 182 1.49 4.50 -0.60
CA VAL A 182 2.66 4.08 -1.38
C VAL A 182 3.42 2.98 -0.63
N SER A 183 3.34 1.76 -1.14
CA SER A 183 4.08 0.59 -0.64
C SER A 183 5.44 0.51 -1.32
N VAL A 184 6.49 0.95 -0.62
CA VAL A 184 7.88 0.93 -1.06
C VAL A 184 8.52 -0.39 -0.63
N ILE A 185 8.98 -1.17 -1.60
CA ILE A 185 9.67 -2.45 -1.39
C ILE A 185 11.09 -2.33 -1.95
N THR A 186 12.10 -2.58 -1.11
CA THR A 186 13.51 -2.50 -1.52
C THR A 186 14.38 -3.53 -0.81
N ASP A 187 15.49 -3.93 -1.44
CA ASP A 187 16.51 -4.80 -0.85
C ASP A 187 17.79 -4.07 -0.43
N GLY A 188 17.78 -2.74 -0.55
CA GLY A 188 18.97 -1.91 -0.47
C GLY A 188 18.76 -0.56 0.21
N MET A 189 19.78 0.27 0.09
CA MET A 189 19.77 1.69 0.47
C MET A 189 19.88 2.54 -0.81
N PRO A 190 19.58 3.85 -0.76
CA PRO A 190 19.72 4.70 -1.92
C PRO A 190 21.15 4.74 -2.48
N GLU A 191 21.29 4.55 -3.79
CA GLU A 191 22.55 4.61 -4.55
C GLU A 191 22.25 4.94 -6.03
N PRO A 192 22.99 5.83 -6.72
CA PRO A 192 24.14 6.62 -6.28
C PRO A 192 23.76 7.91 -5.55
N GLU A 193 22.48 8.10 -5.21
CA GLU A 193 22.02 9.31 -4.54
C GLU A 193 22.31 9.31 -3.03
N PRO A 194 22.34 10.50 -2.37
CA PRO A 194 22.41 10.56 -0.92
C PRO A 194 21.24 9.84 -0.23
N LYS A 195 21.50 9.15 0.87
CA LYS A 195 20.45 8.48 1.69
C LYS A 195 19.31 9.42 2.10
N SER A 196 19.61 10.71 2.27
CA SER A 196 18.63 11.73 2.63
C SER A 196 17.64 12.06 1.51
N THR A 197 17.92 11.73 0.25
CA THR A 197 17.07 12.10 -0.90
C THR A 197 15.67 11.52 -0.76
N PHE A 198 15.56 10.26 -0.34
CA PHE A 198 14.28 9.60 -0.10
C PHE A 198 13.46 10.29 1.00
N VAL A 199 14.09 10.52 2.17
CA VAL A 199 13.46 11.22 3.29
C VAL A 199 13.04 12.65 2.91
N ASN A 200 13.90 13.37 2.20
CA ASN A 200 13.62 14.74 1.77
C ASN A 200 12.45 14.78 0.77
N ALA A 201 12.33 13.79 -0.12
CA ALA A 201 11.20 13.71 -1.04
C ALA A 201 9.86 13.51 -0.31
N ILE A 202 9.83 12.67 0.74
CA ILE A 202 8.64 12.48 1.58
C ILE A 202 8.30 13.76 2.36
N ALA A 203 9.29 14.40 2.98
CA ALA A 203 9.08 15.65 3.70
C ALA A 203 8.57 16.77 2.78
N GLU A 204 9.18 16.93 1.59
CA GLU A 204 8.73 17.89 0.57
C GLU A 204 7.28 17.60 0.13
N CYS A 205 6.88 16.34 0.05
CA CYS A 205 5.51 15.96 -0.28
C CYS A 205 4.53 16.51 0.77
N GLY A 206 4.83 16.30 2.05
CA GLY A 206 4.04 16.84 3.16
C GLY A 206 3.93 18.37 3.10
N ASP A 207 5.05 19.07 2.92
CA ASP A 207 5.07 20.54 2.86
C ASP A 207 4.23 21.07 1.69
N LYS A 208 4.26 20.40 0.53
CA LYS A 208 3.45 20.74 -0.64
C LYS A 208 1.96 20.48 -0.44
N LEU A 209 1.60 19.40 0.25
CA LEU A 209 0.21 19.11 0.61
C LEU A 209 -0.32 20.20 1.54
N GLU A 210 0.43 20.55 2.59
CA GLU A 210 0.03 21.59 3.54
C GLU A 210 -0.13 22.96 2.87
N ALA A 211 0.82 23.34 2.00
CA ALA A 211 0.74 24.55 1.20
C ALA A 211 -0.49 24.58 0.26
N ALA A 212 -0.96 23.40 -0.16
CA ALA A 212 -2.18 23.23 -0.97
C ALA A 212 -3.46 23.13 -0.13
N GLY A 213 -3.39 23.26 1.20
CA GLY A 213 -4.54 23.11 2.10
C GLY A 213 -4.99 21.66 2.29
N LEU A 214 -4.09 20.70 2.03
CA LEU A 214 -4.29 19.28 2.26
C LEU A 214 -3.46 18.81 3.48
N PRO A 215 -3.98 17.87 4.28
CA PRO A 215 -3.20 17.24 5.34
C PRO A 215 -2.03 16.42 4.77
N ARG A 216 -0.91 16.32 5.49
CA ARG A 216 0.26 15.52 5.08
C ARG A 216 -0.14 14.05 4.87
N GLU A 217 -1.09 13.57 5.67
CA GLU A 217 -1.70 12.24 5.64
C GLU A 217 -2.45 11.92 4.35
N SER A 218 -2.62 12.87 3.44
CA SER A 218 -3.15 12.62 2.09
C SER A 218 -2.26 11.66 1.29
N VAL A 219 -0.98 11.51 1.67
CA VAL A 219 -0.06 10.54 1.09
C VAL A 219 0.67 9.83 2.24
N LYS A 220 0.42 8.53 2.40
CA LYS A 220 1.08 7.69 3.39
C LYS A 220 2.02 6.69 2.73
N PHE A 221 3.06 6.29 3.45
CA PHE A 221 4.10 5.39 2.96
C PHE A 221 4.24 4.19 3.87
N ILE A 222 4.32 3.02 3.27
CA ILE A 222 4.74 1.79 3.93
C ILE A 222 6.04 1.39 3.29
N ILE A 223 7.05 1.14 4.11
CA ILE A 223 8.36 0.77 3.62
C ILE A 223 8.72 -0.57 4.23
N GLY A 224 9.10 -1.52 3.39
CA GLY A 224 9.58 -2.80 3.89
C GLY A 224 10.68 -3.39 3.03
N GLN A 225 11.44 -4.24 3.69
CA GLN A 225 12.63 -4.86 3.14
C GLN A 225 12.33 -6.24 2.57
N VAL A 226 12.96 -6.54 1.44
CA VAL A 226 13.15 -7.90 0.92
C VAL A 226 14.63 -8.25 0.97
N GLY A 227 14.98 -9.51 1.20
CA GLY A 227 16.38 -9.95 1.29
C GLY A 227 17.06 -9.57 2.61
N SER A 228 18.29 -10.06 2.80
CA SER A 228 18.97 -10.03 4.10
C SER A 228 20.02 -8.91 4.26
N ALA A 229 20.07 -7.93 3.36
CA ALA A 229 21.12 -6.92 3.36
C ALA A 229 21.06 -6.00 4.61
N ASN A 230 22.13 -6.00 5.42
CA ASN A 230 22.21 -5.16 6.62
C ASN A 230 22.15 -3.66 6.32
N ALA A 231 22.72 -3.21 5.20
CA ALA A 231 22.69 -1.81 4.79
C ALA A 231 21.25 -1.31 4.55
N ALA A 232 20.38 -2.17 4.00
CA ALA A 232 18.96 -1.88 3.85
C ALA A 232 18.27 -1.79 5.22
N THR A 233 18.55 -2.75 6.11
CA THR A 233 18.04 -2.75 7.49
C THR A 233 18.37 -1.45 8.22
N GLU A 234 19.65 -1.04 8.20
CA GLU A 234 20.11 0.20 8.85
C GLU A 234 19.47 1.44 8.23
N PHE A 235 19.36 1.47 6.90
CA PHE A 235 18.69 2.56 6.19
C PHE A 235 17.22 2.69 6.62
N LEU A 236 16.44 1.60 6.57
CA LEU A 236 15.03 1.64 6.95
C LEU A 236 14.82 1.98 8.44
N GLN A 237 15.71 1.51 9.32
CA GLN A 237 15.69 1.92 10.73
C GLN A 237 15.95 3.42 10.89
N SER A 238 16.82 4.01 10.08
CA SER A 238 17.06 5.46 10.10
C SER A 238 15.84 6.24 9.60
N VAL A 239 15.17 5.75 8.55
CA VAL A 239 13.92 6.35 8.04
C VAL A 239 12.82 6.31 9.10
N GLY A 240 12.67 5.20 9.81
CA GLY A 240 11.67 5.06 10.88
C GLY A 240 11.90 5.96 12.11
N LYS A 241 13.07 6.60 12.22
CA LYS A 241 13.42 7.52 13.31
C LYS A 241 13.38 9.00 12.89
N GLU A 242 13.08 9.29 11.62
CA GLU A 242 13.04 10.65 11.12
C GLU A 242 11.76 11.37 11.57
N SER A 243 11.91 12.42 12.37
CA SER A 243 10.79 13.17 12.94
C SER A 243 9.99 13.95 11.90
N ARG A 244 10.60 14.35 10.78
CA ARG A 244 9.92 15.12 9.71
C ARG A 244 8.85 14.33 8.95
N ILE A 245 8.85 13.00 9.05
CA ILE A 245 7.98 12.11 8.26
C ILE A 245 7.29 11.02 9.10
N GLN A 246 7.47 11.03 10.41
CA GLN A 246 7.01 9.96 11.33
C GLN A 246 5.49 9.77 11.37
N ASP A 247 4.75 10.81 10.99
CA ASP A 247 3.29 10.90 10.90
C ASP A 247 2.73 10.19 9.65
N VAL A 248 3.51 10.17 8.56
CA VAL A 248 3.08 9.61 7.27
C VAL A 248 3.81 8.32 6.88
N VAL A 249 4.85 7.92 7.62
CA VAL A 249 5.65 6.73 7.32
C VAL A 249 5.44 5.61 8.34
N PHE A 250 5.24 4.39 7.82
CA PHE A 250 5.34 3.15 8.56
C PHE A 250 6.44 2.26 7.99
N VAL A 251 7.42 1.89 8.81
CA VAL A 251 8.47 0.93 8.42
C VAL A 251 8.11 -0.43 9.00
N ALA A 252 8.00 -1.43 8.14
CA ALA A 252 7.74 -2.81 8.55
C ALA A 252 8.89 -3.34 9.42
N SER A 253 8.56 -3.88 10.59
CA SER A 253 9.56 -4.39 11.55
C SER A 253 10.17 -5.72 11.13
N GLU A 254 9.48 -6.49 10.29
CA GLU A 254 9.94 -7.76 9.76
C GLU A 254 10.22 -7.62 8.26
N ARG A 255 11.14 -8.45 7.76
CA ARG A 255 11.36 -8.57 6.32
C ARG A 255 10.15 -9.22 5.67
N LEU A 256 9.65 -8.62 4.59
CA LEU A 256 8.38 -8.99 3.98
C LEU A 256 8.43 -10.40 3.35
N ASP A 257 9.59 -10.79 2.81
CA ASP A 257 9.87 -12.12 2.25
C ASP A 257 9.90 -13.24 3.31
N VAL A 258 10.44 -12.95 4.49
CA VAL A 258 10.46 -13.91 5.61
C VAL A 258 9.06 -14.12 6.16
N THR A 259 8.26 -13.07 6.30
CA THR A 259 6.91 -13.21 6.87
C THR A 259 5.98 -13.93 5.89
N THR A 260 6.04 -13.60 4.60
CA THR A 260 5.27 -14.30 3.56
C THR A 260 5.63 -15.78 3.43
N SER A 261 6.91 -16.16 3.60
CA SER A 261 7.32 -17.58 3.58
C SER A 261 6.95 -18.38 4.83
N ARG A 262 6.65 -17.73 5.95
CA ARG A 262 6.28 -18.39 7.23
C ARG A 262 4.79 -18.68 7.39
N LEU A 263 3.94 -18.00 6.63
CA LEU A 263 2.50 -18.10 6.79
C LEU A 263 1.96 -19.23 5.90
N GLU A 264 1.54 -20.31 6.57
CA GLU A 264 1.21 -21.60 5.95
C GLU A 264 -0.01 -21.57 5.02
N ASN A 265 -0.93 -20.60 5.20
CA ASN A 265 -2.18 -20.51 4.45
C ASN A 265 -2.43 -19.06 3.99
N ASP A 266 -2.93 -18.93 2.77
CA ASP A 266 -3.23 -17.67 2.08
C ASP A 266 -3.99 -16.64 2.91
N TRP A 267 -5.00 -17.06 3.68
CA TRP A 267 -5.81 -16.13 4.47
C TRP A 267 -5.03 -15.45 5.60
N LYS A 268 -4.06 -16.13 6.23
CA LYS A 268 -3.23 -15.53 7.29
C LYS A 268 -2.27 -14.51 6.70
N MET A 269 -1.79 -14.76 5.48
CA MET A 269 -0.98 -13.81 4.73
C MET A 269 -1.78 -12.56 4.42
N ASP A 270 -3.01 -12.73 3.95
CA ASP A 270 -3.89 -11.60 3.64
C ASP A 270 -4.20 -10.77 4.89
N GLU A 271 -4.53 -11.41 6.02
CA GLU A 271 -4.79 -10.72 7.30
C GLU A 271 -3.58 -9.92 7.77
N TRP A 272 -2.40 -10.55 7.82
CA TRP A 272 -1.15 -9.87 8.19
C TRP A 272 -0.84 -8.70 7.25
N LEU A 273 -1.08 -8.87 5.95
CA LEU A 273 -0.81 -7.85 4.96
C LEU A 273 -1.77 -6.68 5.10
N ILE A 274 -3.07 -6.93 5.30
CA ILE A 274 -4.05 -5.88 5.61
C ILE A 274 -3.67 -5.16 6.91
N GLU A 275 -3.28 -5.87 7.97
CA GLU A 275 -2.79 -5.23 9.21
C GLU A 275 -1.59 -4.33 8.95
N THR A 276 -0.64 -4.77 8.14
CA THR A 276 0.56 -4.03 7.76
C THR A 276 0.20 -2.79 6.93
N LEU A 277 -0.72 -2.95 5.97
CA LEU A 277 -1.23 -1.88 5.10
C LEU A 277 -2.09 -0.85 5.85
N TYR A 278 -2.78 -1.31 6.89
CA TYR A 278 -3.64 -0.49 7.75
C TYR A 278 -2.85 0.23 8.86
N ALA A 279 -1.67 -0.28 9.26
CA ALA A 279 -0.85 0.34 10.31
C ALA A 279 -0.61 1.87 10.16
N PRO A 280 -0.28 2.42 8.97
CA PRO A 280 -0.12 3.85 8.81
C PRO A 280 -1.44 4.63 8.90
N THR A 281 -2.60 4.03 8.64
CA THR A 281 -3.88 4.75 8.71
C THR A 281 -4.31 5.02 10.16
N MET A 282 -3.85 4.20 11.12
CA MET A 282 -4.10 4.39 12.56
C MET A 282 -3.28 5.50 13.22
N LYS A 283 -2.18 5.94 12.60
CA LYS A 283 -1.41 7.09 13.06
C LYS A 283 -2.04 8.35 12.46
N GLY A 284 -2.73 9.11 13.30
CA GLY A 284 -3.42 10.36 13.02
C GLY A 284 -3.99 10.92 14.30
#